data_AF-A0A535X487-F1
#
_entry.id   AF-A0A535X487-F1
#
_cell.length_a   1.000
_cell.length_b   1.000
_cell.length_c   1.000
_cell.angle_alpha   90.00
_cell.angle_beta   90.00
_cell.angle_gamma   90.00
#
_symmetry.space_group_name_H-M   'P 1'
#
loop_
_entity.id
_entity.type
_entity.pdbx_description
1 polymer ?
#
loop_
_entity_poly.entity_id
_entity_poly.type
_entity_poly.pdbx_seq_one_letter_code
_entity_poly.pdbx_strand_id
1 'polypeptide(L)'
;DVLRNNGIAASFDYGRFLGQRYAGYDNILWMHGNDYDPNPSDDLFVGALASGIRERDTRHLHTLELNRFSTSRDAEQLASVIGVDLDAAYSDVFMVGQVLKAYNRPNSLPTFTVEAGYEFQMASTLALRAQEYWVLLSGAAGQLYGNDYTWPFVPGWQDHLDTPGSVQMTYVKALFEPRAWYDLVPDQGHTVVTDGVGITDTVDYATAARTLDGTLVMAYVPSIRPVTVDMSQLSGSVTASWYDPSAGTFAAIAGSPFPNSGLLIFTAPGSNADGDQDWVLVLEASQTQGVSAITPNPIDLAATPNSFAISGGSFADLGAGLPVVNFVANGVLVGQARATGLTGGTLTVPFPTDQTSLSGPLAGFSAGSVTVTVHNQTRSCFTLVGSTNLTVDDTRCTTCAVIAPNPIDLAAAPNSFTISGGSFANLGAGLPVVNFVANGFLVGQARATGLTGGMLTVPIPTDQTSLSGPLAGLSAGSVTVFVYNQTPLNGFILAGSIGLTVR
;
A
#
# COMPACT_ATOMS: atom_id res chain seq x y z
N ASP A 1 52.80 1.84 0.97
CA ASP A 1 54.12 1.92 1.64
C ASP A 1 54.10 2.01 3.16
N VAL A 2 53.29 2.88 3.78
CA VAL A 2 53.27 3.03 5.25
C VAL A 2 52.93 1.73 5.97
N LEU A 3 51.85 1.04 5.58
CA LEU A 3 51.45 -0.22 6.22
C LEU A 3 52.49 -1.33 6.03
N ARG A 4 53.04 -1.48 4.82
CA ARG A 4 54.11 -2.46 4.51
C ARG A 4 55.33 -2.26 5.41
N ASN A 5 55.77 -1.01 5.57
CA ASN A 5 56.98 -0.68 6.34
C ASN A 5 56.84 -0.94 7.85
N ASN A 6 55.62 -0.95 8.39
CA ASN A 6 55.36 -1.13 9.82
C ASN A 6 54.93 -2.56 10.18
N GLY A 7 54.45 -3.34 9.21
CA GLY A 7 54.07 -4.74 9.41
C GLY A 7 52.63 -4.94 9.89
N ILE A 8 52.15 -6.18 9.77
CA ILE A 8 50.74 -6.56 10.03
C ILE A 8 50.28 -6.19 11.44
N ALA A 9 51.10 -6.47 12.47
CA ALA A 9 50.75 -6.19 13.86
C ALA A 9 50.56 -4.68 14.11
N ALA A 10 51.46 -3.85 13.55
CA ALA A 10 51.35 -2.40 13.68
C ALA A 10 50.13 -1.86 12.91
N SER A 11 49.79 -2.41 11.74
CA SER A 11 48.56 -2.07 11.03
C SER A 11 47.31 -2.37 11.87
N PHE A 12 47.27 -3.54 12.52
CA PHE A 12 46.18 -3.91 13.42
C PHE A 12 46.06 -2.97 14.63
N ASP A 13 47.17 -2.69 15.30
CA ASP A 13 47.19 -1.78 16.46
C ASP A 13 46.81 -0.35 16.08
N TYR A 14 47.21 0.11 14.89
CA TYR A 14 46.76 1.39 14.35
C TYR A 14 45.25 1.39 14.10
N GLY A 15 44.71 0.28 13.58
CA GLY A 15 43.27 0.12 13.42
C GLY A 15 42.52 0.21 14.74
N ARG A 16 43.01 -0.47 15.78
CA ARG A 16 42.42 -0.37 17.13
C ARG A 16 42.45 1.06 17.66
N PHE A 17 43.56 1.76 17.48
CA PHE A 17 43.66 3.16 17.87
C PHE A 17 42.60 4.02 17.17
N LEU A 18 42.44 3.87 15.85
CA LEU A 18 41.46 4.61 15.06
C LEU A 18 40.03 4.29 15.50
N GLY A 19 39.68 2.99 15.58
CA GLY A 19 38.34 2.56 16.00
C GLY A 19 38.02 3.07 17.41
N GLN A 20 38.96 2.97 18.37
CA GLN A 20 38.73 3.47 19.73
C GLN A 20 38.58 5.00 19.76
N ARG A 21 39.38 5.72 18.96
CA ARG A 21 39.39 7.18 18.94
C ARG A 21 38.11 7.74 18.33
N TYR A 22 37.58 7.11 17.28
CA TYR A 22 36.51 7.68 16.46
C TYR A 22 35.15 6.98 16.62
N ALA A 23 35.06 5.83 17.30
CA ALA A 23 33.78 5.11 17.50
C ALA A 23 32.67 5.93 18.18
N GLY A 24 33.03 6.97 18.95
CA GLY A 24 32.07 7.84 19.63
C GLY A 24 31.44 8.95 18.75
N TYR A 25 31.85 9.09 17.49
CA TYR A 25 31.34 10.11 16.57
C TYR A 25 30.37 9.47 15.58
N ASP A 26 29.15 10.01 15.44
CA ASP A 26 28.10 9.41 14.59
C ASP A 26 28.35 9.53 13.09
N ASN A 27 29.22 10.45 12.66
CA ASN A 27 29.41 10.85 11.27
C ASN A 27 30.67 10.23 10.64
N ILE A 28 30.95 8.96 10.93
CA ILE A 28 32.12 8.23 10.43
C ILE A 28 31.69 7.11 9.47
N LEU A 29 32.46 6.98 8.38
CA LEU A 29 32.44 5.85 7.46
C LEU A 29 33.90 5.45 7.20
N TRP A 30 34.23 4.17 7.34
CA TRP A 30 35.60 3.67 7.17
C TRP A 30 35.85 3.28 5.72
N MET A 31 36.61 4.13 5.01
CA MET A 31 37.08 3.84 3.65
C MET A 31 38.47 3.22 3.69
N HIS A 32 38.57 1.98 3.23
CA HIS A 32 39.83 1.26 3.05
C HIS A 32 40.29 1.38 1.59
N GLY A 33 41.57 1.16 1.32
CA GLY A 33 42.12 1.27 -0.04
C GLY A 33 42.49 2.72 -0.39
N ASN A 34 41.85 3.27 -1.43
CA ASN A 34 42.16 4.52 -2.16
C ASN A 34 43.08 4.25 -3.37
N ASP A 35 42.51 4.20 -4.57
CA ASP A 35 43.20 3.74 -5.79
C ASP A 35 43.92 2.39 -5.63
N TYR A 36 43.35 1.48 -4.83
CA TYR A 36 44.06 0.29 -4.39
C TYR A 36 44.02 -0.85 -5.41
N ASP A 37 45.19 -1.34 -5.80
CA ASP A 37 45.34 -2.56 -6.60
C ASP A 37 45.44 -3.81 -5.68
N PRO A 38 44.38 -4.64 -5.62
CA PRO A 38 44.34 -5.77 -4.69
C PRO A 38 45.40 -6.81 -5.01
N ASN A 39 46.11 -7.25 -3.98
CA ASN A 39 47.08 -8.33 -4.12
C ASN A 39 47.27 -9.09 -2.79
N PRO A 40 47.44 -10.42 -2.83
CA PRO A 40 47.40 -11.23 -1.61
C PRO A 40 48.42 -10.84 -0.53
N SER A 41 49.58 -10.28 -0.90
CA SER A 41 50.58 -9.85 0.08
C SER A 41 50.15 -8.60 0.84
N ASP A 42 49.59 -7.61 0.14
CA ASP A 42 49.24 -6.33 0.75
C ASP A 42 47.88 -6.33 1.41
N ASP A 43 46.98 -7.17 0.92
CA ASP A 43 45.64 -7.37 1.46
C ASP A 43 45.71 -7.78 2.95
N LEU A 44 46.79 -8.45 3.37
CA LEU A 44 47.05 -8.78 4.77
C LEU A 44 47.18 -7.53 5.65
N PHE A 45 47.81 -6.46 5.16
CA PHE A 45 47.98 -5.24 5.94
C PHE A 45 46.68 -4.42 6.01
N VAL A 46 45.97 -4.31 4.87
CA VAL A 46 44.68 -3.60 4.80
C VAL A 46 43.64 -4.33 5.65
N GLY A 47 43.57 -5.65 5.52
CA GLY A 47 42.68 -6.49 6.32
C GLY A 47 42.98 -6.43 7.82
N ALA A 48 44.26 -6.38 8.21
CA ALA A 48 44.65 -6.20 9.61
C ALA A 48 44.22 -4.84 10.17
N LEU A 49 44.40 -3.75 9.40
CA LEU A 49 43.92 -2.42 9.77
C LEU A 49 42.40 -2.42 9.99
N ALA A 50 41.64 -2.96 9.04
CA ALA A 50 40.19 -3.05 9.12
C ALA A 50 39.73 -3.90 10.31
N SER A 51 40.38 -5.02 10.56
CA SER A 51 40.08 -5.90 11.71
C SER A 51 40.34 -5.19 13.04
N GLY A 52 41.41 -4.40 13.14
CA GLY A 52 41.72 -3.60 14.33
C GLY A 52 40.66 -2.52 14.58
N ILE A 53 40.20 -1.84 13.52
CA ILE A 53 39.09 -0.87 13.62
C ILE A 53 37.83 -1.57 14.14
N ARG A 54 37.43 -2.68 13.51
CA ARG A 54 36.22 -3.43 13.91
C ARG A 54 36.29 -4.01 15.33
N GLU A 55 37.48 -4.25 15.88
CA GLU A 55 37.64 -4.64 17.29
C GLU A 55 37.15 -3.53 18.25
N ARG A 56 37.20 -2.27 17.83
CA ARG A 56 36.90 -1.10 18.66
C ARG A 56 35.69 -0.29 18.20
N ASP A 57 35.27 -0.48 16.96
CA ASP A 57 34.13 0.20 16.36
C ASP A 57 33.25 -0.81 15.62
N THR A 58 32.09 -1.09 16.21
CA THR A 58 31.07 -1.99 15.63
C THR A 58 29.85 -1.24 15.09
N ARG A 59 29.93 0.10 15.02
CA ARG A 59 28.79 0.97 14.69
C ARG A 59 28.86 1.49 13.26
N HIS A 60 30.04 1.84 12.78
CA HIS A 60 30.19 2.51 11.49
C HIS A 60 30.36 1.51 10.34
N LEU A 61 29.90 1.95 9.15
CA LEU A 61 29.98 1.18 7.92
C LEU A 61 31.42 1.18 7.38
N HIS A 62 31.80 0.09 6.73
CA HIS A 62 33.07 -0.05 6.04
C HIS A 62 32.88 -0.14 4.51
N THR A 63 33.79 0.44 3.74
CA THR A 63 33.88 0.29 2.29
C THR A 63 35.33 0.10 1.83
N LEU A 64 35.53 -0.29 0.58
CA LEU A 64 36.86 -0.50 0.00
C LEU A 64 36.93 0.15 -1.37
N GLU A 65 37.70 1.22 -1.49
CA GLU A 65 38.00 1.83 -2.78
C GLU A 65 39.17 1.10 -3.43
N LEU A 66 38.89 0.49 -4.57
CA LEU A 66 39.87 -0.15 -5.44
C LEU A 66 40.23 0.80 -6.60
N ASN A 67 41.25 0.44 -7.39
CA ASN A 67 41.68 1.22 -8.55
C ASN A 67 40.58 1.33 -9.61
N ARG A 68 40.70 2.31 -10.52
CA ARG A 68 39.73 2.64 -11.58
C ARG A 68 39.20 1.41 -12.33
N PHE A 69 37.92 1.46 -12.73
CA PHE A 69 37.17 0.39 -13.40
C PHE A 69 36.85 -0.81 -12.52
N SER A 70 36.54 -0.56 -11.25
CA SER A 70 36.30 -1.59 -10.27
C SER A 70 35.17 -1.22 -9.30
N THR A 71 34.88 -2.18 -8.44
CA THR A 71 33.95 -2.07 -7.32
C THR A 71 34.59 -2.76 -6.11
N SER A 72 34.31 -2.35 -4.87
CA SER A 72 34.88 -2.97 -3.65
C SER A 72 34.89 -4.50 -3.69
N ARG A 73 33.80 -5.08 -4.19
CA ARG A 73 33.57 -6.53 -4.22
C ARG A 73 34.34 -7.26 -5.33
N ASP A 74 35.12 -6.58 -6.17
CA ASP A 74 36.08 -7.21 -7.10
C ASP A 74 37.28 -7.83 -6.38
N ALA A 75 37.60 -7.36 -5.17
CA ALA A 75 38.58 -7.96 -4.28
C ALA A 75 37.88 -8.83 -3.22
N GLU A 76 37.17 -9.90 -3.64
CA GLU A 76 36.24 -10.66 -2.80
C GLU A 76 36.81 -11.09 -1.44
N GLN A 77 38.05 -11.61 -1.40
CA GLN A 77 38.66 -12.06 -0.14
C GLN A 77 38.93 -10.88 0.79
N LEU A 78 39.52 -9.79 0.29
CA LEU A 78 39.79 -8.61 1.10
C LEU A 78 38.49 -7.93 1.56
N ALA A 79 37.51 -7.78 0.66
CA ALA A 79 36.20 -7.24 0.99
C ALA A 79 35.49 -8.05 2.09
N SER A 80 35.65 -9.37 2.08
CA SER A 80 35.15 -10.27 3.14
C SER A 80 35.86 -10.05 4.47
N VAL A 81 37.20 -9.92 4.48
CA VAL A 81 37.99 -9.64 5.70
C VAL A 81 37.65 -8.28 6.29
N ILE A 82 37.48 -7.26 5.45
CA ILE A 82 37.05 -5.92 5.87
C ILE A 82 35.62 -5.94 6.39
N GLY A 83 34.78 -6.86 5.89
CA GLY A 83 33.34 -6.82 6.06
C GLY A 83 32.79 -5.58 5.36
N VAL A 84 32.95 -5.47 4.04
CA VAL A 84 32.41 -4.32 3.30
C VAL A 84 30.88 -4.27 3.46
N ASP A 85 30.37 -3.12 3.89
CA ASP A 85 28.94 -2.84 4.05
C ASP A 85 28.37 -2.02 2.88
N LEU A 86 29.22 -1.23 2.21
CA LEU A 86 28.90 -0.39 1.05
C LEU A 86 29.85 -0.70 -0.12
N ASP A 87 29.32 -1.02 -1.30
CA ASP A 87 30.12 -1.34 -2.49
C ASP A 87 30.53 -0.03 -3.20
N ALA A 88 31.79 0.36 -3.08
CA ALA A 88 32.33 1.55 -3.73
C ALA A 88 32.67 1.23 -5.19
N ALA A 89 31.93 1.82 -6.13
CA ALA A 89 32.20 1.73 -7.56
C ALA A 89 33.07 2.91 -8.02
N TYR A 90 34.12 2.62 -8.79
CA TYR A 90 34.99 3.64 -9.38
C TYR A 90 35.09 3.45 -10.89
N SER A 91 34.67 4.48 -11.62
CA SER A 91 34.89 4.64 -13.05
C SER A 91 34.86 6.12 -13.42
N ASP A 92 35.50 6.55 -14.49
CA ASP A 92 35.32 7.89 -15.09
C ASP A 92 34.79 7.81 -16.54
N VAL A 93 34.62 6.59 -17.05
CA VAL A 93 33.93 6.22 -18.29
C VAL A 93 33.12 4.95 -18.01
N PHE A 94 32.06 4.66 -18.77
CA PHE A 94 31.26 3.44 -18.58
C PHE A 94 30.67 3.28 -17.16
N MET A 95 30.31 4.41 -16.54
CA MET A 95 29.88 4.44 -15.14
C MET A 95 28.63 3.58 -14.88
N VAL A 96 27.68 3.59 -15.81
CA VAL A 96 26.46 2.77 -15.79
C VAL A 96 26.82 1.30 -15.63
N GLY A 97 27.68 0.76 -16.50
CA GLY A 97 28.13 -0.63 -16.45
C GLY A 97 28.78 -1.01 -15.11
N GLN A 98 29.56 -0.11 -14.49
CA GLN A 98 30.19 -0.41 -13.19
C GLN A 98 29.19 -0.45 -12.04
N VAL A 99 28.24 0.49 -12.00
CA VAL A 99 27.16 0.46 -11.00
C VAL A 99 26.27 -0.76 -11.21
N LEU A 100 25.88 -1.05 -12.45
CA LEU A 100 25.07 -2.24 -12.76
C LEU A 100 25.80 -3.54 -12.43
N LYS A 101 27.12 -3.61 -12.61
CA LYS A 101 27.94 -4.75 -12.19
C LYS A 101 27.78 -5.03 -10.70
N ALA A 102 27.84 -4.00 -9.85
CA ALA A 102 27.64 -4.12 -8.41
C ALA A 102 26.18 -4.43 -8.05
N TYR A 103 25.23 -3.69 -8.63
CA TYR A 103 23.79 -3.85 -8.41
C TYR A 103 23.31 -5.28 -8.74
N ASN A 104 23.83 -5.88 -9.81
CA ASN A 104 23.44 -7.21 -10.28
C ASN A 104 24.16 -8.37 -9.55
N ARG A 105 25.02 -8.09 -8.56
CA ARG A 105 25.65 -9.15 -7.77
C ARG A 105 24.62 -9.95 -6.96
N PRO A 106 24.78 -11.26 -6.81
CA PRO A 106 24.05 -12.02 -5.80
C PRO A 106 24.36 -11.46 -4.41
N ASN A 107 23.32 -11.19 -3.62
CA ASN A 107 23.43 -10.48 -2.33
C ASN A 107 24.11 -9.11 -2.49
N SER A 108 23.60 -8.28 -3.41
CA SER A 108 24.10 -6.93 -3.64
C SER A 108 24.06 -6.11 -2.35
N LEU A 109 25.12 -5.32 -2.16
CA LEU A 109 25.20 -4.30 -1.13
C LEU A 109 24.76 -2.96 -1.74
N PRO A 110 24.32 -1.98 -0.93
CA PRO A 110 24.17 -0.62 -1.41
C PRO A 110 25.47 -0.17 -2.07
N THR A 111 25.38 0.21 -3.35
CA THR A 111 26.52 0.65 -4.14
C THR A 111 26.53 2.15 -4.20
N PHE A 112 27.69 2.80 -4.15
CA PHE A 112 27.81 4.23 -4.43
C PHE A 112 29.02 4.48 -5.32
N THR A 113 28.98 5.56 -6.08
CA THR A 113 30.14 5.97 -6.88
C THR A 113 31.12 6.71 -5.97
N VAL A 114 32.24 6.07 -5.64
CA VAL A 114 33.26 6.64 -4.75
C VAL A 114 34.11 7.68 -5.46
N GLU A 115 34.40 7.44 -6.74
CA GLU A 115 35.16 8.36 -7.56
C GLU A 115 34.68 8.29 -9.01
N ALA A 116 34.73 9.46 -9.66
CA ALA A 116 34.27 9.70 -11.01
C ALA A 116 35.12 10.79 -11.68
N GLY A 117 34.69 11.30 -12.84
CA GLY A 117 35.34 12.46 -13.44
C GLY A 117 35.23 13.68 -12.52
N TYR A 118 36.35 14.37 -12.30
CA TYR A 118 36.40 15.60 -11.51
C TYR A 118 36.20 16.86 -12.35
N GLU A 119 35.53 17.85 -11.75
CA GLU A 119 35.40 19.20 -12.32
C GLU A 119 36.77 19.87 -12.47
N PHE A 120 36.96 20.61 -13.57
CA PHE A 120 38.21 21.27 -13.97
C PHE A 120 39.39 20.36 -14.30
N GLN A 121 39.20 19.04 -14.22
CA GLN A 121 40.20 18.06 -14.67
C GLN A 121 39.76 17.43 -16.00
N MET A 122 38.79 16.51 -15.93
CA MET A 122 38.39 15.67 -17.07
C MET A 122 36.90 15.78 -17.43
N ALA A 123 36.07 16.35 -16.55
CA ALA A 123 34.64 16.45 -16.74
C ALA A 123 34.18 17.90 -16.98
N SER A 124 33.40 18.11 -18.05
CA SER A 124 32.58 19.31 -18.21
C SER A 124 31.37 19.28 -17.26
N THR A 125 30.68 20.40 -17.07
CA THR A 125 29.42 20.45 -16.30
C THR A 125 28.38 19.46 -16.81
N LEU A 126 28.21 19.36 -18.13
CA LEU A 126 27.37 18.33 -18.76
C LEU A 126 27.81 16.91 -18.41
N ALA A 127 29.11 16.62 -18.44
CA ALA A 127 29.62 15.29 -18.09
C ALA A 127 29.39 14.95 -16.61
N LEU A 128 29.54 15.94 -15.71
CA LEU A 128 29.26 15.81 -14.28
C LEU A 128 27.78 15.49 -14.02
N ARG A 129 26.85 16.24 -14.64
CA ARG A 129 25.42 15.91 -14.55
C ARG A 129 25.16 14.50 -15.07
N ALA A 130 25.72 14.15 -16.23
CA ALA A 130 25.51 12.84 -16.80
C ALA A 130 25.92 11.70 -15.85
N GLN A 131 27.12 11.74 -15.27
CA GLN A 131 27.55 10.71 -14.31
C GLN A 131 26.65 10.64 -13.08
N GLU A 132 26.20 11.78 -12.54
CA GLU A 132 25.34 11.86 -11.35
C GLU A 132 23.97 11.21 -11.57
N TYR A 133 23.29 11.54 -12.67
CA TYR A 133 21.97 10.96 -12.95
C TYR A 133 22.08 9.53 -13.47
N TRP A 134 23.13 9.21 -14.24
CA TRP A 134 23.36 7.84 -14.72
C TRP A 134 23.49 6.86 -13.56
N VAL A 135 24.30 7.17 -12.54
CA VAL A 135 24.55 6.23 -11.44
C VAL A 135 23.31 6.02 -10.59
N LEU A 136 22.59 7.09 -10.27
CA LEU A 136 21.39 7.02 -9.44
C LEU A 136 20.27 6.23 -10.14
N LEU A 137 20.08 6.46 -11.44
CA LEU A 137 19.11 5.70 -12.25
C LEU A 137 19.62 4.29 -12.65
N SER A 138 20.86 3.96 -12.32
CA SER A 138 21.44 2.62 -12.47
C SER A 138 21.53 1.85 -11.15
N GLY A 139 20.96 2.39 -10.06
CA GLY A 139 20.83 1.68 -8.78
C GLY A 139 21.90 2.04 -7.74
N ALA A 140 22.69 3.09 -7.97
CA ALA A 140 23.56 3.63 -6.93
C ALA A 140 22.73 4.32 -5.83
N ALA A 141 23.18 4.17 -4.59
CA ALA A 141 22.67 4.86 -3.40
C ALA A 141 23.24 6.27 -3.22
N GLY A 142 24.18 6.67 -4.07
CA GLY A 142 24.81 7.99 -4.03
C GLY A 142 26.08 8.08 -4.88
N GLN A 143 26.69 9.25 -4.88
CA GLN A 143 27.95 9.57 -5.55
C GLN A 143 28.74 10.61 -4.75
N LEU A 144 30.07 10.53 -4.79
CA LEU A 144 30.94 11.62 -4.35
C LEU A 144 31.28 12.54 -5.53
N TYR A 145 31.13 13.84 -5.31
CA TYR A 145 31.59 14.88 -6.23
C TYR A 145 33.05 15.22 -5.97
N GLY A 146 33.82 15.50 -7.02
CA GLY A 146 35.22 15.89 -6.92
C GLY A 146 35.59 17.02 -7.87
N ASN A 147 36.62 17.77 -7.47
CA ASN A 147 37.06 18.99 -8.12
C ASN A 147 38.57 19.18 -7.95
N ASP A 148 39.26 19.48 -9.06
CA ASP A 148 40.74 19.51 -9.12
C ASP A 148 41.40 20.53 -8.18
N TYR A 149 40.66 21.56 -7.76
CA TYR A 149 41.15 22.54 -6.80
C TYR A 149 40.99 22.07 -5.36
N THR A 150 39.87 21.42 -5.06
CA THR A 150 39.49 21.08 -3.67
C THR A 150 40.14 19.81 -3.16
N TRP A 151 40.24 18.74 -3.97
CA TRP A 151 40.77 17.46 -3.50
C TRP A 151 42.24 17.52 -3.02
N PRO A 152 43.15 18.31 -3.65
CA PRO A 152 44.53 18.43 -3.21
C PRO A 152 44.77 19.73 -2.41
N PHE A 153 43.73 20.53 -2.15
CA PHE A 153 43.82 21.87 -1.56
C PHE A 153 44.82 22.78 -2.30
N VAL A 154 44.73 22.88 -3.64
CA VAL A 154 45.61 23.79 -4.39
C VAL A 154 45.41 25.24 -3.88
N PRO A 155 46.44 26.11 -3.93
CA PRO A 155 46.26 27.51 -3.55
C PRO A 155 45.08 28.17 -4.29
N GLY A 156 44.13 28.73 -3.53
CA GLY A 156 42.89 29.31 -4.08
C GLY A 156 41.69 28.35 -4.14
N TRP A 157 41.79 27.14 -3.59
CA TRP A 157 40.68 26.19 -3.53
C TRP A 157 39.41 26.75 -2.86
N GLN A 158 39.56 27.71 -1.94
CA GLN A 158 38.44 28.34 -1.25
C GLN A 158 37.50 29.08 -2.21
N ASP A 159 38.03 29.57 -3.33
CA ASP A 159 37.25 30.27 -4.36
C ASP A 159 36.53 29.28 -5.31
N HIS A 160 36.73 27.97 -5.11
CA HIS A 160 36.20 26.88 -5.94
C HIS A 160 35.22 25.98 -5.16
N LEU A 161 34.58 26.50 -4.12
CA LEU A 161 33.58 25.78 -3.32
C LEU A 161 32.17 25.86 -3.90
N ASP A 162 31.85 26.93 -4.62
CA ASP A 162 30.54 27.19 -5.22
C ASP A 162 30.60 27.16 -6.76
N THR A 163 31.33 26.19 -7.31
CA THR A 163 31.50 26.00 -8.75
C THR A 163 30.22 25.42 -9.37
N PRO A 164 30.00 25.57 -10.69
CA PRO A 164 28.80 25.04 -11.34
C PRO A 164 28.51 23.57 -11.03
N GLY A 165 29.52 22.68 -11.08
CA GLY A 165 29.34 21.26 -10.75
C GLY A 165 28.90 21.05 -9.30
N SER A 166 29.54 21.72 -8.34
CA SER A 166 29.19 21.60 -6.91
C SER A 166 27.76 22.10 -6.61
N VAL A 167 27.34 23.19 -7.25
CA VAL A 167 25.98 23.74 -7.11
C VAL A 167 24.96 22.80 -7.74
N GLN A 168 25.26 22.21 -8.90
CA GLN A 168 24.34 21.30 -9.60
C GLN A 168 24.09 20.00 -8.82
N MET A 169 25.01 19.59 -7.95
CA MET A 169 24.76 18.49 -7.01
C MET A 169 23.61 18.76 -6.03
N THR A 170 23.34 20.04 -5.71
CA THR A 170 22.16 20.41 -4.91
C THR A 170 20.85 20.15 -5.66
N TYR A 171 20.86 20.26 -7.00
CA TYR A 171 19.70 19.98 -7.84
C TYR A 171 19.45 18.48 -7.99
N VAL A 172 20.49 17.65 -8.02
CA VAL A 172 20.33 16.19 -7.91
C VAL A 172 19.62 15.84 -6.61
N LYS A 173 20.11 16.37 -5.48
CA LYS A 173 19.48 16.14 -4.17
C LYS A 173 18.03 16.62 -4.14
N ALA A 174 17.75 17.84 -4.62
CA ALA A 174 16.40 18.40 -4.67
C ALA A 174 15.42 17.57 -5.52
N LEU A 175 15.92 16.87 -6.54
CA LEU A 175 15.12 15.97 -7.35
C LEU A 175 14.85 14.64 -6.64
N PHE A 176 15.87 13.98 -6.09
CA PHE A 176 15.71 12.63 -5.57
C PHE A 176 15.19 12.59 -4.12
N GLU A 177 15.62 13.47 -3.23
CA GLU A 177 15.31 13.42 -1.78
C GLU A 177 13.81 13.44 -1.44
N PRO A 178 12.93 14.21 -2.13
CA PRO A 178 11.50 14.19 -1.86
C PRO A 178 10.77 12.91 -2.32
N ARG A 179 11.46 12.01 -3.01
CA ARG A 179 10.92 10.79 -3.61
C ARG A 179 11.46 9.57 -2.87
N ALA A 180 10.72 8.47 -2.92
CA ALA A 180 11.21 7.16 -2.49
C ALA A 180 12.22 6.61 -3.52
N TRP A 181 13.30 7.36 -3.77
CA TRP A 181 14.29 7.04 -4.80
C TRP A 181 14.97 5.69 -4.56
N TYR A 182 15.05 5.25 -3.30
CA TYR A 182 15.60 3.95 -2.91
C TYR A 182 14.75 2.76 -3.39
N ASP A 183 13.51 3.00 -3.83
CA ASP A 183 12.64 1.97 -4.44
C ASP A 183 12.78 1.91 -5.97
N LEU A 184 13.59 2.79 -6.59
CA LEU A 184 13.85 2.78 -8.03
C LEU A 184 14.66 1.55 -8.43
N VAL A 185 14.13 0.80 -9.39
CA VAL A 185 14.78 -0.33 -10.04
C VAL A 185 15.20 0.10 -11.46
N PRO A 186 16.48 -0.08 -11.85
CA PRO A 186 16.95 0.27 -13.19
C PRO A 186 16.22 -0.51 -14.29
N ASP A 187 15.78 0.18 -15.36
CA ASP A 187 15.10 -0.39 -16.53
C ASP A 187 16.10 -1.00 -17.53
N GLN A 188 16.89 -1.96 -17.06
CA GLN A 188 17.93 -2.64 -17.88
C GLN A 188 17.34 -3.38 -19.08
N GLY A 189 16.07 -3.79 -19.00
CA GLY A 189 15.37 -4.52 -20.05
C GLY A 189 14.66 -3.63 -21.07
N HIS A 190 14.73 -2.29 -20.94
CA HIS A 190 14.03 -1.34 -21.80
C HIS A 190 12.52 -1.63 -21.92
N THR A 191 11.92 -1.95 -20.77
CA THR A 191 10.50 -2.27 -20.63
C THR A 191 9.65 -1.04 -20.34
N VAL A 192 10.27 0.00 -19.77
CA VAL A 192 9.63 1.29 -19.45
C VAL A 192 9.95 2.29 -20.54
N VAL A 193 11.24 2.55 -20.79
CA VAL A 193 11.68 3.35 -21.94
C VAL A 193 12.04 2.39 -23.07
N THR A 194 11.13 2.23 -24.02
CA THR A 194 11.19 1.20 -25.06
C THR A 194 11.88 1.65 -26.33
N ASP A 195 12.05 2.95 -26.54
CA ASP A 195 12.74 3.54 -27.70
C ASP A 195 13.37 4.90 -27.32
N GLY A 196 14.37 5.34 -28.08
CA GLY A 196 15.14 6.55 -27.79
C GLY A 196 16.21 6.37 -26.70
N VAL A 197 16.54 5.13 -26.35
CA VAL A 197 17.48 4.78 -25.27
C VAL A 197 18.94 5.09 -25.60
N GLY A 198 19.28 5.24 -26.88
CA GLY A 198 20.66 5.43 -27.34
C GLY A 198 21.52 4.17 -27.21
N ILE A 199 22.83 4.35 -27.13
CA ILE A 199 23.79 3.23 -27.02
C ILE A 199 24.23 3.06 -25.57
N THR A 200 23.97 1.88 -24.97
CA THR A 200 24.37 1.53 -23.61
C THR A 200 25.86 1.74 -23.37
N ASP A 201 26.21 2.15 -22.15
CA ASP A 201 27.59 2.46 -21.75
C ASP A 201 28.29 3.47 -22.67
N THR A 202 27.56 4.45 -23.19
CA THR A 202 28.14 5.60 -23.89
C THR A 202 27.51 6.89 -23.39
N VAL A 203 28.08 8.03 -23.79
CA VAL A 203 27.50 9.35 -23.51
C VAL A 203 26.12 9.56 -24.13
N ASP A 204 25.74 8.68 -25.06
CA ASP A 204 24.44 8.68 -25.71
C ASP A 204 23.38 7.89 -24.91
N TYR A 205 23.71 7.23 -23.80
CA TYR A 205 22.75 6.37 -23.12
C TYR A 205 21.73 7.16 -22.29
N ALA A 206 20.44 6.89 -22.48
CA ALA A 206 19.38 7.34 -21.58
C ALA A 206 19.10 6.27 -20.52
N THR A 207 19.56 6.51 -19.30
CA THR A 207 19.25 5.64 -18.15
C THR A 207 17.84 5.91 -17.67
N ALA A 208 17.10 4.85 -17.36
CA ALA A 208 15.77 4.95 -16.77
C ALA A 208 15.64 4.02 -15.57
N ALA A 209 14.83 4.41 -14.60
CA ALA A 209 14.47 3.59 -13.47
C ALA A 209 13.00 3.80 -13.08
N ARG A 210 12.45 2.82 -12.39
CA ARG A 210 11.03 2.73 -12.05
C ARG A 210 10.85 2.15 -10.66
N THR A 211 9.90 2.66 -9.89
CA THR A 211 9.48 1.98 -8.67
C THR A 211 8.64 0.74 -8.99
N LEU A 212 8.80 -0.33 -8.20
CA LEU A 212 8.07 -1.58 -8.42
C LEU A 212 6.55 -1.41 -8.37
N ASP A 213 6.07 -0.43 -7.59
CA ASP A 213 4.65 -0.11 -7.45
C ASP A 213 4.10 0.77 -8.59
N GLY A 214 4.94 1.21 -9.53
CA GLY A 214 4.55 2.00 -10.70
C GLY A 214 4.20 3.46 -10.42
N THR A 215 4.54 3.98 -9.24
CA THR A 215 4.27 5.39 -8.87
C THR A 215 5.25 6.39 -9.47
N LEU A 216 6.47 5.97 -9.74
CA LEU A 216 7.52 6.84 -10.23
C LEU A 216 8.29 6.16 -11.35
N VAL A 217 8.46 6.90 -12.44
CA VAL A 217 9.45 6.61 -13.49
C VAL A 217 10.31 7.85 -13.67
N MET A 218 11.62 7.66 -13.73
CA MET A 218 12.58 8.70 -14.04
C MET A 218 13.51 8.24 -15.15
N ALA A 219 13.80 9.12 -16.11
CA ALA A 219 14.78 8.85 -17.16
C ALA A 219 15.66 10.07 -17.42
N TYR A 220 16.98 9.90 -17.32
CA TYR A 220 17.93 10.92 -17.74
C TYR A 220 18.20 10.75 -19.24
N VAL A 221 17.99 11.82 -20.00
CA VAL A 221 18.14 11.83 -21.46
C VAL A 221 19.26 12.82 -21.81
N PRO A 222 20.44 12.36 -22.26
CA PRO A 222 21.63 13.21 -22.46
C PRO A 222 21.58 14.12 -23.70
N SER A 223 20.52 14.04 -24.52
CA SER A 223 20.34 14.89 -25.69
C SER A 223 18.88 15.15 -26.00
N ILE A 224 18.60 16.18 -26.82
CA ILE A 224 17.23 16.50 -27.25
C ILE A 224 16.83 15.46 -28.31
N ARG A 225 16.09 14.44 -27.86
CA ARG A 225 15.52 13.39 -28.71
C ARG A 225 14.16 12.93 -28.19
N PRO A 226 13.34 12.30 -29.05
CA PRO A 226 12.17 11.57 -28.58
C PRO A 226 12.59 10.33 -27.79
N VAL A 227 11.94 10.10 -26.64
CA VAL A 227 11.95 8.84 -25.90
C VAL A 227 10.53 8.28 -25.84
N THR A 228 10.38 6.98 -26.11
CA THR A 228 9.08 6.30 -26.05
C THR A 228 8.96 5.58 -24.73
N VAL A 229 7.88 5.86 -23.99
CA VAL A 229 7.59 5.26 -22.69
C VAL A 229 6.33 4.39 -22.77
N ASP A 230 6.41 3.16 -22.26
CA ASP A 230 5.24 2.33 -22.00
C ASP A 230 4.53 2.78 -20.73
N MET A 231 3.44 3.53 -20.91
CA MET A 231 2.67 4.10 -19.80
C MET A 231 1.93 3.03 -18.99
N SER A 232 1.80 1.80 -19.50
CA SER A 232 1.20 0.69 -18.74
C SER A 232 2.09 0.20 -17.59
N GLN A 233 3.35 0.64 -17.56
CA GLN A 233 4.26 0.39 -16.44
C GLN A 233 3.98 1.30 -15.22
N LEU A 234 3.08 2.29 -15.35
CA LEU A 234 2.66 3.18 -14.26
C LEU A 234 1.29 2.80 -13.68
N SER A 235 1.09 3.08 -12.39
CA SER A 235 -0.04 2.56 -11.62
C SER A 235 -1.35 3.37 -11.73
N GLY A 236 -1.32 4.55 -12.33
CA GLY A 236 -2.47 5.46 -12.37
C GLY A 236 -2.19 6.71 -13.21
N SER A 237 -3.10 7.68 -13.20
CA SER A 237 -2.94 8.90 -14.01
C SER A 237 -1.62 9.61 -13.70
N VAL A 238 -0.88 9.97 -14.75
CA VAL A 238 0.53 10.34 -14.68
C VAL A 238 0.73 11.83 -14.88
N THR A 239 1.22 12.52 -13.85
CA THR A 239 1.81 13.84 -13.99
C THR A 239 3.19 13.68 -14.63
N ALA A 240 3.45 14.42 -15.71
CA ALA A 240 4.68 14.30 -16.48
C ALA A 240 5.36 15.66 -16.61
N SER A 241 6.66 15.68 -16.36
CA SER A 241 7.46 16.90 -16.40
C SER A 241 8.89 16.62 -16.85
N TRP A 242 9.52 17.62 -17.45
CA TRP A 242 10.95 17.64 -17.71
C TRP A 242 11.63 18.43 -16.59
N TYR A 243 12.63 17.86 -15.95
CA TYR A 243 13.46 18.54 -14.97
C TYR A 243 14.76 18.98 -15.62
N ASP A 244 15.07 20.27 -15.47
CA ASP A 244 16.32 20.88 -15.91
C ASP A 244 17.40 20.57 -14.86
N PRO A 245 18.38 19.69 -15.15
CA PRO A 245 19.40 19.29 -14.20
C PRO A 245 20.46 20.38 -13.96
N SER A 246 20.49 21.43 -14.79
CA SER A 246 21.39 22.58 -14.67
C SER A 246 20.84 23.73 -13.83
N ALA A 247 19.51 23.81 -13.67
CA ALA A 247 18.83 24.88 -12.93
C ALA A 247 17.95 24.40 -11.76
N GLY A 248 17.68 23.11 -11.66
CA GLY A 248 16.82 22.55 -10.62
C GLY A 248 15.33 22.89 -10.78
N THR A 249 14.87 23.15 -12.01
CA THR A 249 13.50 23.59 -12.30
C THR A 249 12.75 22.61 -13.17
N PHE A 250 11.42 22.56 -13.00
CA PHE A 250 10.54 21.72 -13.83
C PHE A 250 9.89 22.51 -14.96
N ALA A 251 9.84 21.91 -16.15
CA ALA A 251 9.01 22.29 -17.27
C ALA A 251 7.85 21.30 -17.42
N ALA A 252 6.61 21.81 -17.38
CA ALA A 252 5.41 20.99 -17.53
C ALA A 252 5.27 20.46 -18.96
N ILE A 253 4.80 19.22 -19.11
CA ILE A 253 4.51 18.63 -20.41
C ILE A 253 3.02 18.84 -20.74
N ALA A 254 2.76 19.50 -21.88
CA ALA A 254 1.40 19.76 -22.33
C ALA A 254 0.62 18.45 -22.53
N GLY A 255 -0.61 18.39 -22.03
CA GLY A 255 -1.44 17.18 -22.03
C GLY A 255 -1.38 16.36 -20.73
N SER A 256 -0.51 16.74 -19.78
CA SER A 256 -0.50 16.16 -18.43
C SER A 256 -1.75 16.58 -17.62
N PRO A 257 -2.34 15.70 -16.79
CA PRO A 257 -1.93 14.32 -16.54
C PRO A 257 -2.33 13.36 -17.68
N PHE A 258 -1.47 12.39 -17.95
CA PHE A 258 -1.65 11.37 -18.99
C PHE A 258 -2.33 10.11 -18.43
N PRO A 259 -3.04 9.31 -19.27
CA PRO A 259 -3.48 7.98 -18.88
C PRO A 259 -2.28 7.03 -18.73
N ASN A 260 -2.40 6.00 -17.89
CA ASN A 260 -1.39 4.95 -17.71
C ASN A 260 -1.54 3.80 -18.71
N SER A 261 -1.70 4.12 -19.99
CA SER A 261 -1.92 3.11 -21.02
C SER A 261 -1.32 3.52 -22.35
N GLY A 262 -0.78 2.53 -23.08
CA GLY A 262 -0.20 2.73 -24.40
C GLY A 262 1.22 3.29 -24.35
N LEU A 263 1.76 3.51 -25.54
CA LEU A 263 3.08 4.10 -25.73
C LEU A 263 2.94 5.60 -25.94
N LEU A 264 3.65 6.41 -25.15
CA LEU A 264 3.74 7.85 -25.33
C LEU A 264 5.16 8.28 -25.66
N ILE A 265 5.28 9.30 -26.50
CA ILE A 265 6.55 9.87 -26.92
C ILE A 265 6.74 11.20 -26.18
N PHE A 266 7.86 11.34 -25.48
CA PHE A 266 8.26 12.56 -24.82
C PHE A 266 9.52 13.13 -25.48
N THR A 267 9.53 14.42 -25.77
CA THR A 267 10.70 15.14 -26.29
C THR A 267 10.96 16.35 -25.41
N ALA A 268 12.23 16.57 -25.03
CA ALA A 268 12.65 17.72 -24.24
C ALA A 268 12.33 19.06 -24.94
N PRO A 269 12.02 20.14 -24.20
CA PRO A 269 11.50 21.38 -24.76
C PRO A 269 12.54 22.25 -25.51
N GLY A 270 13.83 21.89 -25.45
CA GLY A 270 14.93 22.65 -26.03
C GLY A 270 16.21 22.46 -25.23
N SER A 271 17.17 23.38 -25.40
CA SER A 271 18.34 23.43 -24.51
C SER A 271 17.91 23.79 -23.08
N ASN A 272 18.62 23.25 -22.09
CA ASN A 272 18.46 23.60 -20.69
C ASN A 272 19.08 24.98 -20.38
N ALA A 273 19.02 25.41 -19.12
CA ALA A 273 19.46 26.74 -18.70
C ALA A 273 20.96 27.02 -18.95
N ASP A 274 21.81 25.99 -18.92
CA ASP A 274 23.25 26.08 -19.27
C ASP A 274 23.49 26.08 -20.80
N GLY A 275 22.45 25.86 -21.62
CA GLY A 275 22.56 25.75 -23.07
C GLY A 275 22.85 24.32 -23.56
N ASP A 276 22.98 23.36 -22.65
CA ASP A 276 23.19 21.95 -22.95
C ASP A 276 21.86 21.25 -23.29
N GLN A 277 21.95 19.98 -23.68
CA GLN A 277 20.82 19.21 -24.25
C GLN A 277 20.23 18.18 -23.29
N ASP A 278 20.76 18.05 -22.07
CA ASP A 278 20.37 17.04 -21.11
C ASP A 278 19.17 17.44 -20.26
N TRP A 279 18.28 16.47 -20.03
CA TRP A 279 17.05 16.62 -19.25
C TRP A 279 16.73 15.34 -18.49
N VAL A 280 15.99 15.46 -17.37
CA VAL A 280 15.41 14.30 -16.69
C VAL A 280 13.91 14.28 -16.92
N LEU A 281 13.39 13.24 -17.57
CA LEU A 281 11.95 12.97 -17.62
C LEU A 281 11.50 12.44 -16.26
N VAL A 282 10.47 13.04 -15.67
CA VAL A 282 9.88 12.63 -14.39
C VAL A 282 8.40 12.38 -14.60
N LEU A 283 7.98 11.14 -14.33
CA LEU A 283 6.61 10.67 -14.44
C LEU A 283 6.13 10.19 -13.08
N GLU A 284 5.12 10.84 -12.54
CA GLU A 284 4.55 10.56 -11.21
C GLU A 284 3.09 10.14 -11.36
N ALA A 285 2.78 8.90 -11.02
CA ALA A 285 1.43 8.39 -11.05
C ALA A 285 0.69 8.69 -9.75
N SER A 286 -0.54 9.19 -9.87
CA SER A 286 -1.44 9.32 -8.73
C SER A 286 -1.82 7.93 -8.20
N GLN A 287 -1.32 7.56 -7.03
CA GLN A 287 -1.69 6.33 -6.35
C GLN A 287 -2.99 6.56 -5.57
N THR A 288 -4.11 6.00 -6.00
CA THR A 288 -5.23 5.76 -5.07
C THR A 288 -4.95 4.44 -4.35
N GLN A 289 -4.12 4.43 -3.31
CA GLN A 289 -3.93 3.20 -2.55
C GLN A 289 -5.22 2.82 -1.79
N GLY A 290 -5.70 1.60 -2.01
CA GLY A 290 -6.74 0.96 -1.20
C GLY A 290 -8.17 1.44 -1.48
N VAL A 291 -9.09 1.02 -0.62
CA VAL A 291 -10.51 1.42 -0.67
C VAL A 291 -10.65 2.80 -0.04
N SER A 292 -11.08 3.79 -0.82
CA SER A 292 -11.23 5.17 -0.36
C SER A 292 -12.64 5.49 0.12
N ALA A 293 -13.68 4.90 -0.47
CA ALA A 293 -15.07 5.09 -0.04
C ALA A 293 -15.98 3.96 -0.50
N ILE A 294 -17.15 3.86 0.14
CA ILE A 294 -18.29 3.05 -0.29
C ILE A 294 -19.54 3.94 -0.35
N THR A 295 -20.31 3.82 -1.43
CA THR A 295 -21.53 4.58 -1.66
C THR A 295 -22.66 3.66 -2.13
N PRO A 296 -23.87 3.74 -1.57
CA PRO A 296 -24.28 4.63 -0.47
C PRO A 296 -23.74 4.20 0.91
N ASN A 297 -23.56 5.18 1.80
CA ASN A 297 -23.21 5.01 3.22
C ASN A 297 -23.68 6.27 3.99
N PRO A 298 -24.52 6.16 5.03
CA PRO A 298 -25.15 4.95 5.60
C PRO A 298 -26.20 4.30 4.68
N ILE A 299 -26.68 3.10 5.05
CA ILE A 299 -27.84 2.43 4.45
C ILE A 299 -28.91 2.06 5.50
N ASP A 300 -30.17 1.99 5.10
CA ASP A 300 -31.28 1.44 5.91
C ASP A 300 -31.75 0.11 5.31
N LEU A 301 -31.88 -0.93 6.13
CA LEU A 301 -32.42 -2.23 5.71
C LEU A 301 -33.88 -2.18 5.25
N ALA A 302 -34.63 -1.14 5.58
CA ALA A 302 -35.96 -0.89 5.01
C ALA A 302 -35.91 -0.40 3.55
N ALA A 303 -34.76 0.12 3.09
CA ALA A 303 -34.55 0.68 1.76
C ALA A 303 -33.17 0.27 1.19
N THR A 304 -32.91 -1.05 1.14
CA THR A 304 -31.61 -1.59 0.68
C THR A 304 -31.32 -1.20 -0.78
N PRO A 305 -30.11 -0.71 -1.11
CA PRO A 305 -29.73 -0.46 -2.49
C PRO A 305 -29.53 -1.78 -3.26
N ASN A 306 -29.59 -1.75 -4.60
CA ASN A 306 -29.30 -2.92 -5.43
C ASN A 306 -27.79 -3.24 -5.51
N SER A 307 -26.95 -2.22 -5.38
CA SER A 307 -25.49 -2.31 -5.47
C SER A 307 -24.80 -1.19 -4.69
N PHE A 308 -23.51 -1.38 -4.45
CA PHE A 308 -22.58 -0.39 -3.92
C PHE A 308 -21.56 -0.02 -4.99
N ALA A 309 -21.14 1.25 -4.98
CA ALA A 309 -19.94 1.71 -5.63
C ALA A 309 -18.82 1.80 -4.58
N ILE A 310 -17.73 1.07 -4.80
CA ILE A 310 -16.54 1.14 -3.94
C ILE A 310 -15.44 1.82 -4.74
N SER A 311 -15.06 3.02 -4.34
CA SER A 311 -13.97 3.77 -4.97
C SER A 311 -12.64 3.46 -4.29
N GLY A 312 -11.57 3.56 -5.05
CA GLY A 312 -10.23 3.29 -4.55
C GLY A 312 -9.24 3.16 -5.70
N GLY A 313 -8.20 2.37 -5.47
CA GLY A 313 -7.30 1.93 -6.51
C GLY A 313 -6.69 0.59 -6.19
N SER A 314 -5.85 0.12 -7.12
CA SER A 314 -5.27 -1.23 -7.09
C SER A 314 -6.31 -2.37 -7.19
N PHE A 315 -7.55 -2.08 -7.61
CA PHE A 315 -8.53 -3.11 -7.98
C PHE A 315 -8.13 -3.77 -9.30
N ALA A 316 -8.00 -5.10 -9.34
CA ALA A 316 -7.56 -5.81 -10.54
C ALA A 316 -8.22 -7.19 -10.70
N ASP A 317 -8.50 -7.57 -11.95
CA ASP A 317 -8.73 -8.98 -12.32
C ASP A 317 -7.40 -9.61 -12.71
N LEU A 318 -6.85 -10.45 -11.84
CA LEU A 318 -5.56 -11.11 -12.06
C LEU A 318 -5.72 -12.48 -12.74
N GLY A 319 -6.71 -12.59 -13.64
CA GLY A 319 -6.99 -13.80 -14.42
C GLY A 319 -7.78 -14.87 -13.68
N ALA A 320 -8.45 -14.49 -12.59
CA ALA A 320 -9.30 -15.35 -11.76
C ALA A 320 -10.66 -14.70 -11.44
N GLY A 321 -10.98 -13.58 -12.09
CA GLY A 321 -12.22 -12.83 -11.94
C GLY A 321 -12.04 -11.51 -11.19
N LEU A 322 -13.07 -10.66 -11.27
CA LEU A 322 -13.12 -9.37 -10.58
C LEU A 322 -12.98 -9.50 -9.05
N PRO A 323 -12.53 -8.44 -8.36
CA PRO A 323 -12.34 -8.45 -6.91
C PRO A 323 -13.56 -8.93 -6.11
N VAL A 324 -13.29 -9.60 -4.99
CA VAL A 324 -14.28 -10.05 -4.02
C VAL A 324 -14.35 -9.07 -2.87
N VAL A 325 -15.55 -8.79 -2.41
CA VAL A 325 -15.83 -7.86 -1.31
C VAL A 325 -16.46 -8.62 -0.16
N ASN A 326 -15.82 -8.53 1.00
CA ASN A 326 -16.28 -9.12 2.24
C ASN A 326 -16.87 -8.04 3.14
N PHE A 327 -17.94 -8.38 3.82
CA PHE A 327 -18.60 -7.55 4.81
C PHE A 327 -18.54 -8.26 6.16
N VAL A 328 -17.86 -7.65 7.12
CA VAL A 328 -17.53 -8.25 8.41
C VAL A 328 -18.12 -7.42 9.54
N ALA A 329 -18.86 -8.05 10.43
CA ALA A 329 -19.39 -7.43 11.64
C ALA A 329 -18.86 -8.19 12.86
N ASN A 330 -18.24 -7.49 13.82
CA ASN A 330 -17.67 -8.08 15.04
C ASN A 330 -16.73 -9.28 14.78
N GLY A 331 -15.94 -9.21 13.70
CA GLY A 331 -15.03 -10.29 13.31
C GLY A 331 -15.69 -11.48 12.60
N VAL A 332 -17.00 -11.43 12.35
CA VAL A 332 -17.76 -12.46 11.65
C VAL A 332 -18.12 -12.00 10.24
N LEU A 333 -17.88 -12.85 9.22
CA LEU A 333 -18.30 -12.59 7.85
C LEU A 333 -19.83 -12.67 7.77
N VAL A 334 -20.47 -11.54 7.47
CA VAL A 334 -21.94 -11.41 7.41
C VAL A 334 -22.47 -11.28 5.98
N GLY A 335 -21.62 -10.85 5.05
CA GLY A 335 -21.96 -10.73 3.63
C GLY A 335 -20.72 -10.89 2.76
N GLN A 336 -20.92 -11.38 1.56
CA GLN A 336 -19.88 -11.47 0.54
C GLN A 336 -20.52 -11.29 -0.83
N ALA A 337 -19.84 -10.54 -1.70
CA ALA A 337 -20.25 -10.35 -3.07
C ALA A 337 -19.03 -10.21 -3.97
N ARG A 338 -19.15 -10.65 -5.22
CA ARG A 338 -18.15 -10.37 -6.25
C ARG A 338 -18.55 -9.11 -7.01
N ALA A 339 -17.59 -8.25 -7.30
CA ALA A 339 -17.83 -7.10 -8.16
C ALA A 339 -18.31 -7.55 -9.56
N THR A 340 -19.23 -6.78 -10.14
CA THR A 340 -19.79 -7.02 -11.48
C THR A 340 -19.21 -6.09 -12.54
N GLY A 341 -18.44 -5.07 -12.13
CA GLY A 341 -17.71 -4.19 -13.03
C GLY A 341 -16.63 -3.38 -12.32
N LEU A 342 -15.64 -2.94 -13.09
CA LEU A 342 -14.54 -2.06 -12.66
C LEU A 342 -14.36 -0.95 -13.71
N THR A 343 -14.52 0.30 -13.31
CA THR A 343 -14.32 1.48 -14.18
C THR A 343 -13.60 2.57 -13.41
N GLY A 344 -12.46 3.06 -13.90
CA GLY A 344 -11.76 4.22 -13.33
C GLY A 344 -11.48 4.12 -11.82
N GLY A 345 -11.04 2.95 -11.34
CA GLY A 345 -10.78 2.72 -9.92
C GLY A 345 -12.04 2.55 -9.05
N THR A 346 -13.20 2.30 -9.65
CA THR A 346 -14.46 2.06 -8.92
C THR A 346 -14.99 0.66 -9.21
N LEU A 347 -15.29 -0.11 -8.17
CA LEU A 347 -15.99 -1.39 -8.25
C LEU A 347 -17.50 -1.19 -8.11
N THR A 348 -18.26 -1.80 -9.01
CA THR A 348 -19.70 -1.99 -8.84
C THR A 348 -19.94 -3.35 -8.19
N VAL A 349 -20.52 -3.38 -7.00
CA VAL A 349 -20.68 -4.58 -6.18
C VAL A 349 -22.16 -4.78 -5.88
N PRO A 350 -22.78 -5.94 -6.16
CA PRO A 350 -24.18 -6.15 -5.84
C PRO A 350 -24.39 -6.14 -4.32
N PHE A 351 -25.60 -5.78 -3.89
CA PHE A 351 -25.96 -5.87 -2.47
C PHE A 351 -25.85 -7.33 -2.01
N PRO A 352 -25.07 -7.63 -0.96
CA PRO A 352 -24.84 -8.99 -0.55
C PRO A 352 -26.09 -9.56 0.11
N THR A 353 -26.50 -10.72 -0.37
CA THR A 353 -27.56 -11.56 0.21
C THR A 353 -26.99 -12.95 0.47
N ASP A 354 -27.74 -13.80 1.17
CA ASP A 354 -27.38 -15.21 1.38
C ASP A 354 -27.09 -15.94 0.05
N GLN A 355 -27.72 -15.50 -1.05
CA GLN A 355 -27.58 -16.10 -2.39
C GLN A 355 -26.37 -15.59 -3.18
N THR A 356 -25.82 -14.42 -2.85
CA THR A 356 -24.68 -13.83 -3.60
C THR A 356 -23.32 -14.21 -3.02
N SER A 357 -23.31 -14.95 -1.90
CA SER A 357 -22.08 -15.43 -1.26
C SER A 357 -21.40 -16.52 -2.09
N LEU A 358 -20.08 -16.42 -2.23
CA LEU A 358 -19.27 -17.40 -2.96
C LEU A 358 -18.98 -18.66 -2.12
N SER A 359 -19.18 -18.59 -0.80
CA SER A 359 -18.87 -19.67 0.15
C SER A 359 -20.11 -20.31 0.77
N GLY A 360 -21.30 -20.04 0.22
CA GLY A 360 -22.59 -20.54 0.71
C GLY A 360 -23.34 -19.53 1.58
N PRO A 361 -24.54 -19.87 2.09
CA PRO A 361 -25.40 -18.94 2.79
C PRO A 361 -24.70 -18.24 3.96
N LEU A 362 -24.83 -16.91 4.03
CA LEU A 362 -24.34 -16.09 5.14
C LEU A 362 -25.51 -15.57 5.98
N ALA A 363 -25.24 -14.94 7.11
CA ALA A 363 -26.28 -14.45 8.03
C ALA A 363 -26.98 -13.15 7.58
N GLY A 364 -26.44 -12.46 6.57
CA GLY A 364 -26.93 -11.17 6.10
C GLY A 364 -26.61 -10.01 7.05
N PHE A 365 -27.06 -8.81 6.70
CA PHE A 365 -26.81 -7.60 7.49
C PHE A 365 -27.80 -7.42 8.65
N SER A 366 -27.29 -6.80 9.73
CA SER A 366 -28.06 -6.30 10.86
C SER A 366 -27.61 -4.87 11.18
N ALA A 367 -28.40 -4.14 11.97
CA ALA A 367 -28.05 -2.78 12.37
C ALA A 367 -26.69 -2.73 13.08
N GLY A 368 -25.84 -1.77 12.69
CA GLY A 368 -24.51 -1.55 13.25
C GLY A 368 -23.47 -1.17 12.20
N SER A 369 -22.21 -1.07 12.66
CA SER A 369 -21.06 -0.84 11.78
C SER A 369 -20.58 -2.15 11.16
N VAL A 370 -20.35 -2.14 9.85
CA VAL A 370 -19.84 -3.27 9.08
C VAL A 370 -18.53 -2.85 8.41
N THR A 371 -17.46 -3.60 8.64
CA THR A 371 -16.19 -3.39 7.92
C THR A 371 -16.27 -4.06 6.56
N VAL A 372 -16.00 -3.29 5.51
CA VAL A 372 -15.97 -3.74 4.12
C VAL A 372 -14.52 -3.91 3.71
N THR A 373 -14.10 -5.12 3.30
CA THR A 373 -12.76 -5.36 2.78
C THR A 373 -12.83 -5.81 1.32
N VAL A 374 -11.91 -5.31 0.49
CA VAL A 374 -11.81 -5.68 -0.92
C VAL A 374 -10.56 -6.52 -1.11
N HIS A 375 -10.71 -7.64 -1.81
CA HIS A 375 -9.62 -8.56 -2.12
C HIS A 375 -9.50 -8.80 -3.62
N ASN A 376 -8.29 -8.68 -4.16
CA ASN A 376 -7.98 -9.15 -5.51
C ASN A 376 -7.78 -10.66 -5.48
N GLN A 377 -8.30 -11.36 -6.49
CA GLN A 377 -8.18 -12.80 -6.59
C GLN A 377 -7.08 -13.18 -7.59
N THR A 378 -6.15 -14.03 -7.17
CA THR A 378 -5.27 -14.79 -8.07
C THR A 378 -5.80 -16.21 -8.23
N ARG A 379 -5.21 -17.00 -9.14
CA ARG A 379 -5.66 -18.39 -9.39
C ARG A 379 -5.72 -19.28 -8.14
N SER A 380 -4.94 -18.98 -7.10
CA SER A 380 -4.84 -19.81 -5.90
C SER A 380 -4.97 -19.05 -4.58
N CYS A 381 -5.09 -17.71 -4.58
CA CYS A 381 -5.09 -16.91 -3.34
C CYS A 381 -5.88 -15.59 -3.49
N PHE A 382 -6.13 -14.92 -2.36
CA PHE A 382 -6.74 -13.59 -2.28
C PHE A 382 -5.80 -12.63 -1.56
N THR A 383 -5.55 -11.45 -2.12
CA THR A 383 -4.75 -10.39 -1.49
C THR A 383 -5.64 -9.23 -1.07
N LEU A 384 -5.50 -8.76 0.17
CA LEU A 384 -6.25 -7.60 0.67
C LEU A 384 -5.79 -6.33 -0.06
N VAL A 385 -6.75 -5.62 -0.66
CA VAL A 385 -6.52 -4.32 -1.31
C VAL A 385 -6.69 -3.18 -0.30
N GLY A 386 -7.69 -3.27 0.57
CA GLY A 386 -7.97 -2.27 1.58
C GLY A 386 -9.34 -2.45 2.21
N SER A 387 -9.72 -1.53 3.09
CA SER A 387 -10.98 -1.58 3.81
C SER A 387 -11.61 -0.21 4.05
N THR A 388 -12.92 -0.17 4.18
CA THR A 388 -13.69 1.00 4.65
C THR A 388 -14.88 0.55 5.50
N ASN A 389 -15.58 1.47 6.16
CA ASN A 389 -16.72 1.15 7.02
C ASN A 389 -18.05 1.53 6.36
N LEU A 390 -19.03 0.64 6.49
CA LEU A 390 -20.44 0.85 6.15
C LEU A 390 -21.26 0.95 7.44
N THR A 391 -22.10 1.97 7.56
CA THR A 391 -23.08 2.07 8.64
C THR A 391 -24.43 1.52 8.15
N VAL A 392 -24.99 0.56 8.90
CA VAL A 392 -26.28 -0.08 8.60
C VAL A 392 -27.28 0.27 9.69
N ASP A 393 -28.41 0.84 9.29
CA ASP A 393 -29.57 1.10 10.14
C ASP A 393 -30.68 0.07 9.88
N ASP A 394 -31.53 -0.20 10.88
CA ASP A 394 -32.71 -1.05 10.73
C ASP A 394 -33.94 -0.35 11.31
N THR A 395 -34.74 0.30 10.45
CA THR A 395 -35.94 1.04 10.87
C THR A 395 -37.23 0.19 10.87
N ARG A 396 -37.12 -1.14 10.73
CA ARG A 396 -38.27 -2.06 10.76
C ARG A 396 -38.80 -2.17 12.22
N CYS A 397 -40.08 -1.84 12.47
CA CYS A 397 -40.69 -1.28 13.72
C CYS A 397 -40.91 -2.19 14.98
N THR A 398 -41.08 -1.56 16.18
CA THR A 398 -41.05 -2.09 17.58
C THR A 398 -42.30 -1.89 18.50
N THR A 399 -43.55 -1.59 18.08
CA THR A 399 -44.70 -1.46 19.03
C THR A 399 -46.03 -2.10 18.61
N CYS A 400 -46.59 -2.95 19.50
CA CYS A 400 -48.00 -3.37 19.50
C CYS A 400 -48.84 -2.27 20.17
N ALA A 401 -49.96 -1.85 19.56
CA ALA A 401 -50.68 -0.63 19.93
C ALA A 401 -52.00 -0.86 20.68
N VAL A 402 -52.84 -1.83 20.31
CA VAL A 402 -54.17 -2.06 20.95
C VAL A 402 -54.54 -3.55 21.03
N ILE A 403 -55.17 -3.96 22.14
CA ILE A 403 -55.95 -5.22 22.23
C ILE A 403 -57.44 -4.91 22.35
N ALA A 404 -58.28 -5.55 21.52
CA ALA A 404 -59.73 -5.43 21.57
C ALA A 404 -60.44 -6.80 21.44
N PRO A 405 -61.36 -7.17 22.37
CA PRO A 405 -61.75 -6.45 23.58
C PRO A 405 -60.69 -6.54 24.70
N ASN A 406 -60.66 -5.52 25.58
CA ASN A 406 -59.91 -5.49 26.83
C ASN A 406 -60.70 -4.64 27.84
N PRO A 407 -61.14 -5.16 29.00
CA PRO A 407 -60.85 -6.46 29.58
C PRO A 407 -61.56 -7.65 28.91
N ILE A 408 -61.09 -8.87 29.18
CA ILE A 408 -61.75 -10.14 28.83
C ILE A 408 -62.38 -10.74 30.09
N ASP A 409 -63.66 -11.11 30.02
CA ASP A 409 -64.41 -11.79 31.09
C ASP A 409 -64.41 -13.31 30.83
N LEU A 410 -63.89 -14.11 31.77
CA LEU A 410 -63.82 -15.57 31.61
C LEU A 410 -65.20 -16.25 31.68
N ALA A 411 -66.19 -15.67 32.36
CA ALA A 411 -67.55 -16.23 32.43
C ALA A 411 -68.30 -16.10 31.08
N ALA A 412 -67.84 -15.20 30.21
CA ALA A 412 -68.37 -14.97 28.87
C ALA A 412 -67.24 -14.72 27.85
N ALA A 413 -66.23 -15.60 27.84
CA ALA A 413 -65.03 -15.41 27.02
C ALA A 413 -65.35 -15.36 25.51
N PRO A 414 -64.80 -14.40 24.75
CA PRO A 414 -64.96 -14.37 23.30
C PRO A 414 -64.17 -15.52 22.64
N ASN A 415 -64.52 -15.92 21.41
CA ASN A 415 -63.75 -16.96 20.70
C ASN A 415 -62.32 -16.50 20.32
N SER A 416 -62.15 -15.20 20.07
CA SER A 416 -60.87 -14.55 19.73
C SER A 416 -60.89 -13.07 20.10
N PHE A 417 -59.72 -12.44 20.08
CA PHE A 417 -59.53 -11.00 20.22
C PHE A 417 -58.56 -10.49 19.15
N THR A 418 -58.50 -9.18 18.96
CA THR A 418 -57.65 -8.52 17.95
C THR A 418 -56.49 -7.79 18.61
N ILE A 419 -55.28 -7.96 18.07
CA ILE A 419 -54.12 -7.14 18.39
C ILE A 419 -53.80 -6.25 17.19
N SER A 420 -53.73 -4.94 17.34
CA SER A 420 -53.27 -4.01 16.29
C SER A 420 -51.83 -3.53 16.54
N GLY A 421 -51.06 -3.38 15.47
CA GLY A 421 -49.64 -3.02 15.52
C GLY A 421 -49.02 -2.92 14.13
N GLY A 422 -47.82 -2.33 14.03
CA GLY A 422 -47.18 -2.05 12.73
C GLY A 422 -46.24 -3.15 12.22
N SER A 423 -45.88 -4.12 13.07
CA SER A 423 -44.72 -5.02 12.88
C SER A 423 -45.09 -6.49 12.69
N PHE A 424 -46.37 -6.84 12.59
CA PHE A 424 -46.80 -8.23 12.42
C PHE A 424 -46.53 -8.72 10.99
N ALA A 425 -45.78 -9.81 10.87
CA ALA A 425 -45.44 -10.38 9.58
C ALA A 425 -45.43 -11.91 9.62
N ASN A 426 -45.91 -12.51 8.53
CA ASN A 426 -45.60 -13.90 8.23
C ASN A 426 -44.29 -13.94 7.45
N LEU A 427 -43.17 -14.22 8.14
CA LEU A 427 -41.83 -14.26 7.54
C LEU A 427 -41.51 -15.61 6.87
N GLY A 428 -42.53 -16.30 6.34
CA GLY A 428 -42.39 -17.57 5.61
C GLY A 428 -42.49 -18.84 6.46
N ALA A 429 -42.73 -18.72 7.78
CA ALA A 429 -42.84 -19.84 8.72
C ALA A 429 -44.21 -19.93 9.43
N GLY A 430 -45.20 -19.17 8.96
CA GLY A 430 -46.56 -19.15 9.51
C GLY A 430 -46.92 -17.81 10.18
N LEU A 431 -48.18 -17.69 10.60
CA LEU A 431 -48.67 -16.50 11.28
C LEU A 431 -47.99 -16.29 12.65
N PRO A 432 -47.89 -15.04 13.15
CA PRO A 432 -47.25 -14.73 14.42
C PRO A 432 -47.75 -15.58 15.60
N VAL A 433 -46.84 -15.87 16.52
CA VAL A 433 -47.10 -16.59 17.78
C VAL A 433 -47.20 -15.58 18.91
N VAL A 434 -48.16 -15.79 19.81
CA VAL A 434 -48.49 -14.88 20.90
C VAL A 434 -48.34 -15.61 22.22
N ASN A 435 -47.48 -15.08 23.09
CA ASN A 435 -47.25 -15.59 24.45
C ASN A 435 -47.96 -14.73 25.48
N PHE A 436 -48.62 -15.38 26.43
CA PHE A 436 -49.31 -14.75 27.56
C PHE A 436 -48.53 -15.02 28.83
N VAL A 437 -48.06 -13.96 29.49
CA VAL A 437 -47.18 -14.05 30.67
C VAL A 437 -47.85 -13.36 31.86
N ALA A 438 -48.01 -14.09 32.97
CA ALA A 438 -48.52 -13.56 34.23
C ALA A 438 -47.46 -13.78 35.32
N ASN A 439 -47.11 -12.72 36.07
CA ASN A 439 -46.08 -12.76 37.11
C ASN A 439 -44.74 -13.38 36.68
N GLY A 440 -44.34 -13.16 35.42
CA GLY A 440 -43.11 -13.70 34.84
C GLY A 440 -43.19 -15.15 34.33
N PHE A 441 -44.34 -15.82 34.46
CA PHE A 441 -44.54 -17.19 33.98
C PHE A 441 -45.43 -17.24 32.74
N LEU A 442 -45.07 -18.10 31.78
CA LEU A 442 -45.90 -18.38 30.60
C LEU A 442 -47.15 -19.15 31.04
N VAL A 443 -48.31 -18.54 30.89
CA VAL A 443 -49.61 -19.12 31.28
C VAL A 443 -50.45 -19.56 30.08
N GLY A 444 -50.13 -19.05 28.89
CA GLY A 444 -50.78 -19.47 27.65
C GLY A 444 -49.95 -19.11 26.42
N GLN A 445 -50.23 -19.79 25.33
CA GLN A 445 -49.66 -19.50 24.02
C GLN A 445 -50.73 -19.76 22.96
N ALA A 446 -50.79 -18.90 21.95
CA ALA A 446 -51.68 -19.05 20.81
C ALA A 446 -50.99 -18.62 19.52
N ARG A 447 -51.32 -19.27 18.41
CA ARG A 447 -50.99 -18.77 17.08
C ARG A 447 -52.12 -17.87 16.58
N ALA A 448 -51.79 -16.75 15.96
CA ALA A 448 -52.79 -15.94 15.27
C ALA A 448 -53.45 -16.76 14.15
N THR A 449 -54.76 -16.58 13.96
CA THR A 449 -55.56 -17.27 12.93
C THR A 449 -55.82 -16.39 11.71
N GLY A 450 -55.48 -15.09 11.78
CA GLY A 450 -55.53 -14.17 10.65
C GLY A 450 -54.63 -12.95 10.86
N LEU A 451 -54.15 -12.37 9.75
CA LEU A 451 -53.36 -11.13 9.70
C LEU A 451 -53.90 -10.24 8.57
N THR A 452 -54.36 -9.03 8.88
CA THR A 452 -54.87 -8.08 7.87
C THR A 452 -54.59 -6.64 8.30
N GLY A 453 -53.89 -5.86 7.46
CA GLY A 453 -53.68 -4.43 7.68
C GLY A 453 -53.05 -4.08 9.05
N GLY A 454 -52.06 -4.86 9.50
CA GLY A 454 -51.42 -4.66 10.81
C GLY A 454 -52.25 -5.15 12.01
N MET A 455 -53.29 -5.95 11.78
CA MET A 455 -54.08 -6.57 12.85
C MET A 455 -53.94 -8.08 12.86
N LEU A 456 -53.79 -8.66 14.04
CA LEU A 456 -53.82 -10.10 14.28
C LEU A 456 -55.12 -10.51 14.95
N THR A 457 -55.78 -11.52 14.40
CA THR A 457 -56.87 -12.24 15.08
C THR A 457 -56.26 -13.38 15.89
N VAL A 458 -56.41 -13.34 17.21
CA VAL A 458 -55.76 -14.28 18.15
C VAL A 458 -56.83 -15.05 18.93
N PRO A 459 -56.85 -16.39 18.90
CA PRO A 459 -57.81 -17.17 19.68
C PRO A 459 -57.51 -17.05 21.19
N ILE A 460 -58.53 -17.20 22.04
CA ILE A 460 -58.30 -17.30 23.48
C ILE A 460 -57.46 -18.55 23.77
N PRO A 461 -56.33 -18.43 24.49
CA PRO A 461 -55.50 -19.58 24.78
C PRO A 461 -56.18 -20.48 25.82
N THR A 462 -56.27 -21.77 25.49
CA THR A 462 -56.69 -22.88 26.35
C THR A 462 -55.59 -23.94 26.37
N ASP A 463 -55.70 -24.93 27.26
CA ASP A 463 -54.81 -26.10 27.30
C ASP A 463 -54.69 -26.80 25.94
N GLN A 464 -55.76 -26.77 25.13
CA GLN A 464 -55.82 -27.42 23.82
C GLN A 464 -55.21 -26.60 22.68
N THR A 465 -55.05 -25.29 22.83
CA THR A 465 -54.53 -24.40 21.78
C THR A 465 -53.06 -24.04 21.96
N SER A 466 -52.44 -24.51 23.04
CA SER A 466 -51.04 -24.29 23.35
C SER A 466 -50.12 -25.10 22.42
N LEU A 467 -49.11 -24.46 21.84
CA LEU A 467 -48.17 -25.12 20.92
C LEU A 467 -47.05 -25.88 21.65
N SER A 468 -46.88 -25.68 22.96
CA SER A 468 -45.79 -26.24 23.76
C SER A 468 -46.24 -27.23 24.85
N GLY A 469 -47.44 -27.80 24.72
CA GLY A 469 -48.04 -28.74 25.69
C GLY A 469 -49.08 -28.07 26.59
N PRO A 470 -49.69 -28.81 27.54
CA PRO A 470 -50.76 -28.27 28.37
C PRO A 470 -50.24 -27.12 29.23
N LEU A 471 -50.78 -25.93 28.98
CA LEU A 471 -50.59 -24.72 29.79
C LEU A 471 -51.91 -24.41 30.49
N ALA A 472 -51.86 -23.74 31.65
CA ALA A 472 -53.03 -23.49 32.49
C ALA A 472 -54.12 -22.58 31.88
N GLY A 473 -53.85 -21.91 30.75
CA GLY A 473 -54.75 -20.95 30.14
C GLY A 473 -54.79 -19.60 30.87
N LEU A 474 -55.75 -18.74 30.51
CA LEU A 474 -55.95 -17.46 31.20
C LEU A 474 -56.67 -17.65 32.54
N SER A 475 -56.27 -16.87 33.54
CA SER A 475 -56.96 -16.73 34.84
C SER A 475 -57.17 -15.24 35.14
N ALA A 476 -58.09 -14.91 36.03
CA ALA A 476 -58.38 -13.53 36.40
C ALA A 476 -57.11 -12.81 36.91
N GLY A 477 -56.81 -11.63 36.36
CA GLY A 477 -55.60 -10.86 36.66
C GLY A 477 -55.03 -10.10 35.45
N SER A 478 -53.88 -9.46 35.67
CA SER A 478 -53.14 -8.77 34.61
C SER A 478 -52.17 -9.71 33.91
N VAL A 479 -52.15 -9.64 32.58
CA VAL A 479 -51.32 -10.49 31.71
C VAL A 479 -50.57 -9.61 30.71
N THR A 480 -49.27 -9.86 30.51
CA THR A 480 -48.49 -9.26 29.42
C THR A 480 -48.51 -10.18 28.22
N VAL A 481 -48.85 -9.62 27.06
CA VAL A 481 -48.93 -10.33 25.78
C VAL A 481 -47.69 -9.97 24.96
N PHE A 482 -46.91 -10.97 24.56
CA PHE A 482 -45.75 -10.81 23.67
C PHE A 482 -46.05 -11.42 22.31
N VAL A 483 -45.79 -10.68 21.24
CA VAL A 483 -46.02 -11.14 19.85
C VAL A 483 -44.69 -11.41 19.19
N TYR A 484 -44.54 -12.58 18.60
CA TYR A 484 -43.33 -13.00 17.89
C TYR A 484 -43.65 -13.33 16.44
N ASN A 485 -42.89 -12.72 15.52
CA ASN A 485 -42.87 -13.16 14.14
C ASN A 485 -41.95 -14.37 14.02
N GLN A 486 -42.46 -15.46 13.45
CA GLN A 486 -41.71 -16.69 13.30
C GLN A 486 -40.81 -16.60 12.06
N THR A 487 -39.52 -16.94 12.21
CA THR A 487 -38.54 -16.98 11.11
C THR A 487 -38.40 -18.40 10.55
N PRO A 488 -37.94 -18.59 9.29
CA PRO A 488 -37.81 -19.90 8.65
C PRO A 488 -36.87 -20.91 9.34
N LEU A 489 -35.93 -20.45 10.18
CA LEU A 489 -34.97 -21.30 10.90
C LEU A 489 -35.49 -21.77 12.27
N ASN A 490 -36.81 -21.84 12.47
CA ASN A 490 -37.46 -22.07 13.77
C ASN A 490 -37.13 -21.00 14.83
N GLY A 491 -36.69 -19.81 14.41
CA GLY A 491 -36.42 -18.67 15.29
C GLY A 491 -37.66 -17.79 15.49
N PHE A 492 -37.60 -16.93 16.50
CA PHE A 492 -38.66 -15.98 16.82
C PHE A 492 -38.07 -14.58 17.00
N ILE A 493 -38.64 -13.59 16.32
CA ILE A 493 -38.31 -12.18 16.50
C ILE A 493 -39.45 -11.52 17.24
N LEU A 494 -39.15 -10.85 18.35
CA LEU A 494 -40.16 -10.10 19.09
C LEU A 494 -40.69 -8.95 18.22
N ALA A 495 -41.95 -9.02 17.84
CA ALA A 495 -42.65 -7.96 17.10
C ALA A 495 -43.13 -6.83 18.03
N GLY A 496 -43.40 -7.16 19.31
CA GLY A 496 -43.74 -6.20 20.35
C GLY A 496 -44.48 -6.83 21.53
N SER A 497 -44.87 -6.00 22.51
CA SER A 497 -45.63 -6.44 23.69
C SER A 497 -46.72 -5.45 24.07
N ILE A 498 -47.81 -5.93 24.68
CA ILE A 498 -48.95 -5.11 25.12
C ILE A 498 -49.69 -5.78 26.30
N GLY A 499 -50.36 -5.01 27.17
CA GLY A 499 -51.06 -5.51 28.36
C GLY A 499 -52.52 -5.91 28.13
N LEU A 500 -52.98 -6.94 28.84
CA LEU A 500 -54.35 -7.47 28.84
C LEU A 500 -54.87 -7.63 30.28
N THR A 501 -56.11 -7.21 30.53
CA THR A 501 -56.80 -7.45 31.82
C THR A 501 -57.82 -8.58 31.65
N VAL A 502 -57.72 -9.61 32.48
CA VAL A 502 -58.67 -10.73 32.54
C VAL A 502 -59.48 -10.62 33.84
N ARG A 503 -60.81 -10.78 33.75
CA ARG A 503 -61.73 -10.69 34.89
C ARG A 503 -62.52 -11.97 35.08
#